data_AF-A0A957U857-F1
#
_entry.id   AF-A0A957U857-F1
#
_cell.length_a   1.000
_cell.length_b   1.000
_cell.length_c   1.000
_cell.angle_alpha   90.00
_cell.angle_beta   90.00
_cell.angle_gamma   90.00
#
_symmetry.space_group_name_H-M   'P 1'
#
loop_
_entity.id
_entity.type
_entity.pdbx_description
1 polymer ?
#
loop_
_entity_poly.entity_id
_entity_poly.type
_entity_poly.pdbx_seq_one_letter_code
_entity_poly.pdbx_strand_id
1 'polypeptide(L)'
;MPPFTAAELRQLGLLHRRSKQHKRAVEAGGVTFLGDRAALYRANLHLRTASRILVRLGDFHAENFEQLRARAAVLGWDHFLAPGQAVDLRVT
;
A
#
# COMPACT_ATOMS: atom_id res chain seq x y z
N MET A 1 7.41 -14.21 8.00
CA MET A 1 6.05 -14.48 7.50
C MET A 1 5.72 -14.08 6.05
N PRO A 2 6.51 -13.27 5.30
CA PRO A 2 6.13 -12.86 3.93
C PRO A 2 5.75 -13.99 2.95
N PRO A 3 6.38 -15.19 2.99
CA PRO A 3 5.98 -16.30 2.10
C PRO A 3 4.53 -16.77 2.30
N PHE A 4 4.05 -16.81 3.56
CA PHE A 4 2.69 -17.22 3.88
C PHE A 4 1.66 -16.15 3.47
N THR A 5 1.96 -14.88 3.71
CA THR A 5 1.11 -13.77 3.25
C THR A 5 0.99 -13.73 1.74
N ALA A 6 2.08 -13.99 1.01
CA ALA A 6 2.04 -14.10 -0.45
C ALA A 6 1.21 -15.30 -0.91
N ALA A 7 1.18 -16.40 -0.16
CA ALA A 7 0.35 -17.57 -0.46
C ALA A 7 -1.14 -17.26 -0.24
N GLU A 8 -1.51 -16.65 0.89
CA GLU A 8 -2.89 -16.23 1.17
C GLU A 8 -3.41 -15.23 0.12
N LEU A 9 -2.60 -14.22 -0.25
CA LEU A 9 -2.95 -13.27 -1.30
C LEU A 9 -3.21 -13.94 -2.67
N ARG A 10 -2.49 -15.02 -3.00
CA ARG A 10 -2.77 -15.82 -4.20
C ARG A 10 -4.09 -16.57 -4.08
N GLN A 11 -4.37 -17.17 -2.92
CA GLN A 11 -5.64 -17.87 -2.68
C GLN A 11 -6.85 -16.93 -2.78
N LEU A 12 -6.71 -15.68 -2.34
CA LEU A 12 -7.76 -14.66 -2.45
C LEU A 12 -7.92 -14.07 -3.87
N GLY A 13 -7.06 -14.47 -4.80
CA GLY A 13 -7.03 -13.92 -6.16
C GLY A 13 -6.50 -12.48 -6.22
N LEU A 14 -5.81 -12.02 -5.19
CA LEU A 14 -5.28 -10.65 -5.09
C LEU A 14 -3.84 -10.53 -5.60
N LEU A 15 -3.16 -11.65 -5.80
CA LEU A 15 -1.81 -11.69 -6.36
C LEU A 15 -1.75 -12.59 -7.60
N HIS A 16 -1.75 -11.97 -8.79
CA HIS A 16 -1.62 -12.67 -10.07
C HIS A 16 -0.17 -12.70 -10.54
N ARG A 17 0.33 -13.88 -10.94
CA ARG A 17 1.69 -14.09 -11.51
C ARG A 17 1.98 -13.28 -12.79
N ARG A 18 0.97 -12.69 -13.43
CA ARG A 18 1.07 -12.01 -14.74
C ARG A 18 1.00 -10.48 -14.69
N SER A 19 1.06 -9.86 -13.50
CA SER A 19 1.22 -8.41 -13.43
C SER A 19 2.63 -8.02 -13.91
N LYS A 20 2.73 -7.60 -15.18
CA LYS A 20 3.95 -7.04 -15.79
C LYS A 20 4.36 -5.69 -15.15
N GLN A 21 3.62 -5.16 -14.20
CA GLN A 21 3.71 -3.76 -13.79
C GLN A 21 4.48 -3.49 -12.49
N HIS A 22 4.79 -4.47 -11.64
CA HIS A 22 5.65 -4.22 -10.47
C HIS A 22 6.50 -5.46 -10.12
N LYS A 23 7.83 -5.32 -10.27
CA LYS A 23 8.85 -6.39 -10.22
C LYS A 23 9.12 -6.93 -8.80
N ARG A 24 8.40 -6.49 -7.76
CA ARG A 24 8.67 -6.84 -6.36
C ARG A 24 7.38 -7.15 -5.61
N ALA A 25 6.87 -8.35 -5.81
CA ALA A 25 5.71 -8.83 -5.06
C ALA A 25 6.05 -9.07 -3.58
N VAL A 26 7.30 -9.40 -3.25
CA VAL A 26 7.74 -9.68 -1.88
C VAL A 26 8.98 -8.83 -1.58
N GLU A 27 8.88 -8.01 -0.55
CA GLU A 27 9.98 -7.17 -0.04
C GLU A 27 10.32 -7.58 1.39
N ALA A 28 11.49 -7.14 1.89
CA ALA A 28 11.88 -7.36 3.28
C ALA A 28 10.90 -6.59 4.20
N GLY A 29 9.89 -7.30 4.72
CA GLY A 29 8.88 -6.75 5.62
C GLY A 29 7.43 -6.81 5.11
N GLY A 30 7.17 -7.24 3.87
CA GLY A 30 5.79 -7.30 3.36
C GLY A 30 5.62 -7.85 1.95
N VAL A 31 4.38 -7.82 1.48
CA VAL A 31 3.98 -8.25 0.13
C VAL A 31 3.20 -7.12 -0.51
N THR A 32 3.62 -6.69 -1.70
CA THR A 32 2.96 -5.62 -2.46
C THR A 32 2.03 -6.25 -3.50
N PHE A 33 0.80 -5.75 -3.59
CA PHE A 33 -0.19 -6.17 -4.58
C PHE A 33 -0.99 -4.98 -5.09
N LEU A 34 -1.68 -5.17 -6.21
CA LEU A 34 -2.56 -4.18 -6.82
C LEU A 34 -3.99 -4.69 -6.76
N GLY A 35 -4.93 -3.77 -6.53
CA GLY A 35 -6.35 -4.07 -6.47
C GLY A 35 -7.17 -2.81 -6.30
N ASP A 36 -8.47 -2.94 -6.54
CA ASP A 36 -9.46 -1.90 -6.30
C ASP A 36 -9.91 -1.86 -4.83
N ARG A 37 -10.94 -1.08 -4.52
CA ARG A 37 -11.53 -1.01 -3.17
C ARG A 37 -12.05 -2.38 -2.69
N ALA A 38 -12.63 -3.18 -3.58
CA ALA A 38 -13.13 -4.51 -3.22
C ALA A 38 -11.98 -5.45 -2.83
N ALA A 39 -10.87 -5.40 -3.56
CA ALA A 39 -9.64 -6.10 -3.20
C ALA A 39 -9.07 -5.64 -1.85
N LEU A 40 -9.07 -4.34 -1.57
CA LEU A 40 -8.64 -3.79 -0.28
C LEU A 40 -9.50 -4.33 0.88
N TYR A 41 -10.82 -4.31 0.74
CA TYR A 41 -11.72 -4.85 1.77
C TYR A 41 -11.55 -6.36 1.94
N ARG A 42 -11.43 -7.11 0.84
CA ARG A 42 -11.18 -8.55 0.88
C ARG A 42 -9.87 -8.88 1.59
N ALA A 43 -8.80 -8.12 1.33
CA ALA A 43 -7.53 -8.30 2.01
C ALA A 43 -7.68 -8.09 3.53
N ASN A 44 -8.35 -7.01 3.94
CA ASN A 44 -8.57 -6.71 5.37
C ASN A 44 -9.41 -7.77 6.09
N LEU A 45 -10.41 -8.33 5.41
CA LEU A 45 -11.31 -9.31 6.02
C LEU A 45 -10.72 -10.72 6.08
N HIS A 46 -9.86 -11.09 5.13
CA HIS A 46 -9.47 -12.49 4.94
C HIS A 46 -7.99 -12.81 5.18
N LEU A 47 -7.09 -11.82 5.17
CA LEU A 47 -5.68 -12.08 5.49
C LEU A 47 -5.53 -12.33 6.98
N ARG A 48 -4.91 -13.46 7.33
CA ARG A 48 -4.65 -13.83 8.74
C ARG A 48 -3.18 -13.70 9.10
N THR A 49 -2.32 -13.59 8.10
CA THR A 49 -0.86 -13.53 8.28
C THR A 49 -0.26 -12.13 8.18
N ALA A 50 -1.04 -11.14 7.70
CA ALA A 50 -0.61 -9.75 7.62
C ALA A 50 -0.90 -9.01 8.92
N SER A 51 0.07 -8.26 9.44
CA SER A 51 -0.13 -7.42 10.62
C SER A 51 -0.84 -6.10 10.33
N ARG A 52 -0.64 -5.55 9.13
CA ARG A 52 -1.26 -4.31 8.65
C ARG A 52 -1.33 -4.31 7.12
N ILE A 53 -2.34 -3.63 6.59
CA ILE A 53 -2.52 -3.39 5.15
C ILE A 53 -2.45 -1.87 4.94
N LEU A 54 -1.57 -1.42 4.05
CA LEU A 54 -1.35 -0.01 3.76
C LEU A 54 -1.63 0.28 2.30
N VAL A 55 -2.24 1.44 2.04
CA VAL A 55 -2.41 1.97 0.68
C VAL A 55 -1.24 2.92 0.41
N ARG A 56 -0.45 2.64 -0.63
CA ARG A 56 0.63 3.53 -1.06
C ARG A 56 0.03 4.66 -1.90
N LEU A 57 0.08 5.89 -1.37
CA LEU A 57 -0.46 7.08 -2.05
C LEU A 57 0.46 7.60 -3.16
N GLY A 58 1.78 7.40 -3.00
CA GLY A 58 2.78 7.80 -3.96
C GLY A 58 4.16 7.24 -3.61
N ASP A 59 5.07 7.33 -4.56
CA ASP A 59 6.47 6.96 -4.42
C ASP A 59 7.26 7.99 -5.25
N PHE A 60 8.17 8.73 -4.61
CA PHE A 60 8.93 9.77 -5.27
C PHE A 60 10.26 10.00 -4.55
N HIS A 61 11.26 10.41 -5.33
CA HIS A 61 12.54 10.86 -4.81
C HIS A 61 12.44 12.32 -4.33
N ALA A 62 13.04 12.61 -3.18
CA ALA A 62 13.16 13.95 -2.64
C ALA A 62 14.47 14.07 -1.86
N GLU A 63 15.27 15.08 -2.20
CA GLU A 63 16.60 15.28 -1.59
C GLU A 63 16.58 16.31 -0.46
N ASN A 64 15.48 17.06 -0.36
CA ASN A 64 15.26 18.07 0.67
C ASN A 64 13.77 18.19 1.02
N PHE A 65 13.51 18.90 2.12
CA PHE A 65 12.16 19.05 2.65
C PHE A 65 11.22 19.80 1.70
N GLU A 66 11.72 20.78 0.95
CA GLU A 66 10.92 21.54 -0.01
C GLU A 66 10.39 20.63 -1.12
N GLN A 67 11.26 19.79 -1.68
CA GLN A 67 10.86 18.78 -2.67
C GLN A 67 9.86 17.77 -2.08
N LEU A 68 10.10 17.28 -0.85
CA LEU A 68 9.17 16.38 -0.17
C LEU A 68 7.79 17.03 -0.04
N ARG A 69 7.71 18.27 0.44
CA ARG A 69 6.46 19.02 0.61
C ARG A 69 5.76 19.25 -0.72
N ALA A 70 6.50 19.70 -1.74
CA ALA A 70 5.93 19.98 -3.06
C ALA A 70 5.37 18.71 -3.73
N ARG A 71 6.11 17.58 -3.65
CA ARG A 71 5.68 16.29 -4.20
C ARG A 71 4.55 15.66 -3.39
N ALA A 72 4.56 15.78 -2.06
CA ALA A 72 3.48 15.30 -1.23
C ALA A 72 2.19 16.11 -1.45
N ALA A 73 2.28 17.44 -1.65
CA ALA A 73 1.12 18.30 -1.81
C ALA A 73 0.26 18.01 -3.05
N VAL A 74 0.84 17.39 -4.09
CA VAL A 74 0.12 17.03 -5.33
C VAL A 74 -0.50 15.63 -5.29
N LEU A 75 -0.33 14.88 -4.20
CA LEU A 75 -1.04 13.61 -4.03
C LEU A 75 -2.53 13.89 -3.82
N GLY A 76 -3.40 13.00 -4.32
CA GLY A 76 -4.86 13.10 -4.19
C GLY A 76 -5.34 12.78 -2.77
N TRP A 77 -4.99 13.62 -1.80
CA TRP A 77 -5.33 13.46 -0.38
C TRP A 77 -6.83 13.46 -0.12
N ASP A 78 -7.57 14.22 -0.92
CA ASP A 78 -9.04 14.36 -0.87
C ASP A 78 -9.77 13.03 -1.10
N HIS A 79 -9.14 12.07 -1.77
CA HIS A 79 -9.69 10.72 -1.91
C HIS A 79 -9.67 9.90 -0.60
N PHE A 80 -8.90 10.31 0.40
CA PHE A 80 -8.63 9.54 1.62
C PHE A 80 -8.88 10.29 2.93
N LEU A 81 -8.81 11.62 2.93
CA LEU A 81 -8.92 12.46 4.13
C LEU A 81 -9.99 13.54 3.95
N ALA A 82 -10.84 13.71 4.96
CA ALA A 82 -11.78 14.82 5.03
C ALA A 82 -11.14 16.05 5.70
N PRO A 83 -11.54 17.28 5.35
CA PRO A 83 -11.10 18.48 6.03
C PRO A 83 -11.39 18.42 7.54
N GLY A 84 -10.41 18.80 8.37
CA GLY A 84 -10.54 18.78 9.83
C GLY A 84 -10.44 17.39 10.48
N GLN A 85 -10.24 16.32 9.70
CA GLN A 85 -10.02 14.99 10.25
C GLN A 85 -8.66 14.93 10.97
N ALA A 86 -8.65 14.46 12.21
CA ALA A 86 -7.42 14.22 12.95
C ALA A 86 -6.58 13.14 12.22
N VAL A 87 -5.28 13.41 12.08
CA VAL A 87 -4.32 12.48 11.46
C VAL A 87 -3.18 12.20 12.42
N ASP A 88 -2.75 10.94 12.45
CA ASP A 88 -1.50 10.53 13.08
C ASP A 88 -0.43 10.39 11.99
N LEU A 89 0.73 11.02 12.20
CA LEU A 89 1.81 11.07 11.23
C LEU A 89 3.04 10.37 11.82
N ARG A 90 3.41 9.25 11.19
CA ARG A 90 4.63 8.52 11.53
C ARG A 90 5.60 8.57 10.36
N VAL A 91 6.82 9.02 10.64
CA VAL A 91 7.96 8.99 9.72
C VAL A 91 8.94 7.93 10.21
N THR A 92 9.42 7.08 9.31
CA THR A 92 10.39 6.00 9.61
C THR A 92 11.59 6.10 8.70
#